data_AF-A0A2X2JDT6-F1
#
_entry.id   AF-A0A2X2JDT6-F1
#
_cell.length_a   1.000
_cell.length_b   1.000
_cell.length_c   1.000
_cell.angle_alpha   90.00
_cell.angle_beta   90.00
_cell.angle_gamma   90.00
#
_symmetry.space_group_name_H-M   'P 1'
#
loop_
_entity.id
_entity.type
_entity.pdbx_description
1 polymer ?
#
loop_
_entity_poly.entity_id
_entity_poly.type
_entity_poly.pdbx_seq_one_letter_code
_entity_poly.pdbx_strand_id
1 'polypeptide(L)'
;MKTTYYFSTISWLLSMTVLFTLHSCNKYLDREPLSNVTPQEYLNTEADLAAYTVGRYAFPSHSGWGLGTFANDNGTDNQVTSSYSTRWVPGEWRVPSSGGEWDFAQIRQLNYFLEQVLPKWKSGKLTGNSANITHYVGEAYFLRAYEYFNKVQALGDFPIVKNTLKDNMEELTATSIRQPRNMVVRFILSDLDSAITLLNDVAPDGKNRISKKAALLFKSRVGLFEGSWLKYHKGTAFVPGGTGWPGAKSHPNFSINIDNEINYFLEQSMTAAAQVADAVELVGNTKDDGYNSSSNPYFKMFGDENLNGYSEVLLWRSYSMPLGITHAVNHYMNRNGEILDIQEALWKILR
;
A
#
# COMPACT_ATOMS: atom_id res chain seq x y z
N MET A 1 87.48 12.72 -9.03
CA MET A 1 86.47 11.78 -9.57
C MET A 1 85.93 10.87 -8.44
N LYS A 2 85.29 11.43 -7.41
CA LYS A 2 84.67 10.65 -6.29
C LYS A 2 83.39 11.27 -5.72
N THR A 3 83.04 12.50 -6.10
CA THR A 3 81.87 13.24 -5.61
C THR A 3 80.57 12.92 -6.35
N THR A 4 80.63 12.34 -7.56
CA THR A 4 79.44 12.07 -8.39
C THR A 4 78.67 10.80 -8.02
N TYR A 5 79.30 9.84 -7.30
CA TYR A 5 78.66 8.58 -6.94
C TYR A 5 77.76 8.67 -5.70
N TYR A 6 78.04 9.60 -4.78
CA TYR A 6 77.24 9.78 -3.56
C TYR A 6 75.88 10.45 -3.84
N PHE A 7 75.78 11.34 -4.83
CA PHE A 7 74.51 11.95 -5.21
C PHE A 7 73.54 10.96 -5.87
N SER A 8 74.05 9.99 -6.64
CA SER A 8 73.24 8.94 -7.28
C SER A 8 72.66 7.96 -6.24
N THR A 9 73.47 7.54 -5.27
CA THR A 9 73.02 6.59 -4.23
C THR A 9 72.08 7.23 -3.21
N ILE A 10 72.26 8.52 -2.87
CA ILE A 10 71.32 9.27 -2.02
C ILE A 10 69.99 9.49 -2.74
N SER A 11 70.00 9.75 -4.05
CA SER A 11 68.77 9.89 -4.85
C SER A 11 67.98 8.59 -4.94
N TRP A 12 68.65 7.43 -5.05
CA TRP A 12 68.00 6.12 -5.00
C TRP A 12 67.45 5.77 -3.59
N LEU A 13 68.15 6.14 -2.53
CA LEU A 13 67.68 5.96 -1.14
C LEU A 13 66.48 6.87 -0.81
N LEU A 14 66.46 8.12 -1.31
CA LEU A 14 65.30 9.02 -1.15
C LEU A 14 64.07 8.51 -1.94
N SER A 15 64.27 8.02 -3.16
CA SER A 15 63.19 7.46 -3.99
C SER A 15 62.60 6.18 -3.39
N MET A 16 63.42 5.34 -2.76
CA MET A 16 62.97 4.10 -2.12
C MET A 16 62.24 4.35 -0.80
N THR A 17 62.52 5.48 -0.12
CA THR A 17 61.80 5.88 1.12
C THR A 17 60.43 6.49 0.82
N VAL A 18 60.26 7.13 -0.35
CA VAL A 18 58.97 7.68 -0.81
C VAL A 18 57.98 6.60 -1.28
N LEU A 19 58.45 5.40 -1.68
CA LEU A 19 57.57 4.29 -2.07
C LEU A 19 56.92 3.55 -0.88
N PHE A 20 57.42 3.70 0.36
CA PHE A 20 56.85 3.02 1.53
C PHE A 20 55.75 3.81 2.26
N THR A 21 55.50 5.08 1.90
CA THR A 21 54.46 5.91 2.54
C THR A 21 53.09 5.86 1.86
N LEU A 22 52.92 5.04 0.82
CA LEU A 22 51.64 4.88 0.10
C LEU A 22 50.82 3.64 0.51
N HIS A 23 51.09 3.03 1.67
CA HIS A 23 50.16 2.08 2.28
C HIS A 23 49.01 2.84 2.96
N SER A 24 48.14 3.43 2.14
CA SER A 24 46.83 3.93 2.58
C SER A 24 45.97 2.72 2.97
N CYS A 25 45.91 2.43 4.28
CA CYS A 25 44.91 1.52 4.81
C CYS A 25 43.52 2.16 4.71
N ASN A 26 42.84 1.99 3.56
CA ASN A 26 41.49 2.52 3.32
C ASN A 26 40.36 1.82 4.12
N LYS A 27 40.65 0.81 4.96
CA LYS A 27 39.62 0.10 5.76
C LYS A 27 38.93 0.96 6.82
N TYR A 28 39.45 2.13 7.15
CA TYR A 28 38.79 3.07 8.08
C TYR A 28 37.78 4.00 7.39
N LEU A 29 37.96 4.23 6.08
CA LEU A 29 37.08 5.06 5.25
C LEU A 29 35.93 4.25 4.64
N ASP A 30 36.14 2.94 4.41
CA ASP A 30 35.08 1.99 4.07
C ASP A 30 34.45 1.39 5.33
N ARG A 31 33.79 2.22 6.15
CA ARG A 31 32.88 1.71 7.18
C ARG A 31 31.49 1.67 6.61
N GLU A 32 30.93 0.46 6.49
CA GLU A 32 29.49 0.33 6.33
C GLU A 32 28.79 1.07 7.48
N PRO A 33 27.76 1.88 7.20
CA PRO A 33 27.08 2.63 8.24
C PRO A 33 26.50 1.67 9.29
N LEU A 34 27.10 1.64 10.48
CA LEU A 34 26.71 0.76 11.60
C LEU A 34 25.25 0.95 12.06
N SER A 35 24.58 2.01 11.60
CA SER A 35 23.19 2.36 11.91
C SER A 35 22.20 2.16 10.76
N ASN A 36 22.66 1.76 9.56
CA ASN A 36 21.79 1.46 8.43
C ASN A 36 22.08 0.03 7.97
N VAL A 37 21.06 -0.81 7.89
CA VAL A 37 21.21 -2.15 7.29
C VAL A 37 21.72 -1.94 5.87
N THR A 38 22.89 -2.48 5.53
CA THR A 38 23.41 -2.34 4.18
C THR A 38 22.50 -3.09 3.20
N PRO A 39 22.29 -2.58 1.97
CA PRO A 39 21.38 -3.21 1.01
C PRO A 39 21.68 -4.71 0.76
N GLN A 40 22.93 -5.12 0.95
CA GLN A 40 23.41 -6.49 0.82
C GLN A 40 22.94 -7.40 1.96
N GLU A 41 22.82 -6.88 3.19
CA GLU A 41 22.44 -7.66 4.37
C GLU A 41 20.94 -7.64 4.68
N TYR A 42 20.16 -6.73 4.08
CA TYR A 42 18.71 -6.66 4.28
C TYR A 42 17.90 -7.52 3.29
N LEU A 43 16.65 -7.83 3.65
CA LEU A 43 15.70 -8.62 2.85
C LEU A 43 16.27 -10.00 2.49
N ASN A 44 16.84 -10.69 3.49
CA ASN A 44 17.41 -12.03 3.34
C ASN A 44 16.68 -13.07 4.20
N THR A 45 16.01 -12.64 5.27
CA THR A 45 15.29 -13.50 6.19
C THR A 45 13.78 -13.26 6.16
N GLU A 46 13.02 -14.24 6.61
CA GLU A 46 11.58 -14.13 6.84
C GLU A 46 11.23 -12.91 7.71
N ALA A 47 12.01 -12.64 8.77
CA ALA A 47 11.78 -11.51 9.66
C ALA A 47 11.98 -10.15 8.96
N ASP A 48 12.98 -10.03 8.08
CA ASP A 48 13.20 -8.82 7.28
C ASP A 48 12.00 -8.53 6.37
N LEU A 49 11.49 -9.58 5.72
CA LEU A 49 10.34 -9.48 4.82
C LEU A 49 9.08 -9.09 5.60
N ALA A 50 8.83 -9.75 6.74
CA ALA A 50 7.69 -9.46 7.60
C ALA A 50 7.69 -8.01 8.11
N ALA A 51 8.85 -7.51 8.54
CA ALA A 51 9.03 -6.15 9.02
C ALA A 51 8.91 -5.12 7.88
N TYR A 52 9.46 -5.44 6.70
CA TYR A 52 9.36 -4.56 5.54
C TYR A 52 7.91 -4.37 5.11
N THR A 53 7.14 -5.46 4.95
CA THR A 53 5.77 -5.37 4.46
C THR A 53 4.85 -4.71 5.48
N VAL A 54 4.96 -5.04 6.77
CA VAL A 54 4.11 -4.42 7.81
C VAL A 54 4.37 -2.91 7.91
N GLY A 55 5.60 -2.46 7.68
CA GLY A 55 5.95 -1.03 7.61
C GLY A 55 5.29 -0.29 6.45
N ARG A 56 4.62 -0.99 5.52
CA ARG A 56 3.85 -0.41 4.42
C ARG A 56 2.34 -0.48 4.61
N TYR A 57 1.86 -0.98 5.75
CA TYR A 57 0.43 -1.03 6.06
C TYR A 57 -0.09 0.37 6.40
N ALA A 58 -0.31 1.17 5.36
CA ALA A 58 -0.81 2.54 5.45
C ALA A 58 -2.33 2.57 5.23
N PHE A 59 -3.06 1.72 5.96
CA PHE A 59 -4.52 1.66 5.85
C PHE A 59 -5.20 2.70 6.77
N PRO A 60 -6.32 3.31 6.35
CA PRO A 60 -7.11 4.24 7.17
C PRO A 60 -7.44 3.68 8.55
N SER A 61 -6.97 4.31 9.62
CA SER A 61 -7.22 3.80 10.97
C SER A 61 -7.57 4.93 11.92
N HIS A 62 -8.27 4.59 13.00
CA HIS A 62 -8.45 5.51 14.10
C HIS A 62 -7.10 5.82 14.73
N SER A 63 -6.89 7.09 15.08
CA SER A 63 -5.68 7.53 15.78
C SER A 63 -5.97 8.82 16.53
N GLY A 64 -5.19 9.05 17.59
CA GLY A 64 -5.20 10.30 18.34
C GLY A 64 -6.52 10.61 19.05
N TRP A 65 -6.71 11.90 19.34
CA TRP A 65 -7.84 12.45 20.08
C TRP A 65 -8.90 13.01 19.11
N GLY A 66 -9.80 12.16 18.64
CA GLY A 66 -10.92 12.57 17.78
C GLY A 66 -11.80 11.41 17.34
N LEU A 67 -12.73 11.68 16.42
CA LEU A 67 -13.66 10.68 15.83
C LEU A 67 -12.96 9.67 14.90
N GLY A 68 -11.65 9.82 14.66
CA GLY A 68 -10.87 8.96 13.77
C GLY A 68 -11.48 8.88 12.37
N THR A 69 -11.53 7.68 11.78
CA THR A 69 -12.09 7.47 10.44
C THR A 69 -13.58 7.80 10.32
N PHE A 70 -14.34 7.90 11.42
CA PHE A 70 -15.75 8.35 11.35
C PHE A 70 -15.86 9.83 11.00
N ALA A 71 -14.81 10.62 11.19
CA ALA A 71 -14.78 11.98 10.68
C ALA A 71 -14.85 12.04 9.13
N ASN A 72 -14.58 10.94 8.42
CA ASN A 72 -14.68 10.90 6.96
C ASN A 72 -16.12 11.04 6.46
N ASP A 73 -17.11 10.73 7.30
CA ASP A 73 -18.53 10.99 7.02
C ASP A 73 -18.93 12.46 7.30
N ASN A 74 -18.02 13.30 7.83
CA ASN A 74 -18.29 14.74 7.96
C ASN A 74 -18.42 15.38 6.56
N GLY A 75 -19.65 15.67 6.16
CA GLY A 75 -19.96 16.15 4.81
C GLY A 75 -20.45 15.05 3.88
N THR A 76 -20.97 13.95 4.42
CA THR A 76 -21.93 13.08 3.73
C THR A 76 -23.32 13.29 4.33
N ASP A 77 -24.31 12.58 3.83
CA ASP A 77 -25.66 12.49 4.41
C ASP A 77 -25.73 11.55 5.63
N ASN A 78 -24.63 10.84 5.97
CA ASN A 78 -24.57 9.94 7.12
C ASN A 78 -24.27 10.64 8.45
N GLN A 79 -23.53 11.76 8.42
CA GLN A 79 -23.07 12.43 9.63
C GLN A 79 -23.02 13.95 9.44
N VAL A 80 -23.46 14.68 10.46
CA VAL A 80 -23.35 16.14 10.54
C VAL A 80 -22.28 16.53 11.55
N THR A 81 -21.53 17.59 11.25
CA THR A 81 -20.59 18.22 12.19
C THR A 81 -21.02 19.66 12.48
N SER A 82 -20.36 20.33 13.41
CA SER A 82 -20.69 21.71 13.81
C SER A 82 -20.43 22.77 12.73
N SER A 83 -19.92 22.36 11.56
CA SER A 83 -19.63 23.22 10.42
C SER A 83 -20.10 22.56 9.12
N TYR A 84 -20.24 23.35 8.05
CA TYR A 84 -20.49 22.83 6.72
C TYR A 84 -19.21 22.31 6.07
N SER A 85 -19.34 21.35 5.15
CA SER A 85 -18.22 20.87 4.35
C SER A 85 -18.00 21.78 3.13
N THR A 86 -16.77 22.25 2.95
CA THR A 86 -16.38 23.05 1.77
C THR A 86 -16.48 22.28 0.45
N ARG A 87 -16.60 20.94 0.51
CA ARG A 87 -16.87 20.06 -0.65
C ARG A 87 -18.11 20.47 -1.44
N TRP A 88 -19.11 20.94 -0.74
CA TRP A 88 -20.42 21.24 -1.33
C TRP A 88 -20.62 22.74 -1.56
N VAL A 89 -19.63 23.57 -1.21
CA VAL A 89 -19.68 25.01 -1.44
C VAL A 89 -19.04 25.33 -2.79
N PRO A 90 -19.79 25.90 -3.75
CA PRO A 90 -19.26 26.22 -5.06
C PRO A 90 -17.99 27.09 -4.98
N GLY A 91 -16.90 26.63 -5.60
CA GLY A 91 -15.62 27.36 -5.63
C GLY A 91 -14.69 27.15 -4.43
N GLU A 92 -15.14 26.45 -3.37
CA GLU A 92 -14.32 26.22 -2.17
C GLU A 92 -13.60 24.87 -2.15
N TRP A 93 -14.05 23.89 -2.96
CA TRP A 93 -13.29 22.66 -3.18
C TRP A 93 -12.18 22.89 -4.21
N ARG A 94 -11.00 23.30 -3.71
CA ARG A 94 -9.86 23.73 -4.54
C ARG A 94 -8.75 22.69 -4.53
N VAL A 95 -8.04 22.59 -5.65
CA VAL A 95 -6.79 21.82 -5.73
C VAL A 95 -5.71 22.58 -4.95
N PRO A 96 -5.02 21.97 -3.98
CA PRO A 96 -3.96 22.62 -3.23
C PRO A 96 -2.76 22.97 -4.13
N SER A 97 -2.01 24.02 -3.79
CA SER A 97 -0.83 24.46 -4.54
C SER A 97 0.41 23.60 -4.32
N SER A 98 0.41 22.76 -3.28
CA SER A 98 1.47 21.81 -2.95
C SER A 98 0.88 20.55 -2.32
N GLY A 99 1.63 19.44 -2.40
CA GLY A 99 1.20 18.14 -1.90
C GLY A 99 0.16 17.47 -2.81
N GLY A 100 -0.73 16.69 -2.19
CA GLY A 100 -1.72 15.89 -2.89
C GLY A 100 -1.23 14.49 -3.24
N GLU A 101 -1.98 13.81 -4.09
CA GLU A 101 -1.79 12.38 -4.34
C GLU A 101 -0.74 12.05 -5.40
N TRP A 102 -0.07 13.07 -5.97
CA TRP A 102 1.06 12.86 -6.89
C TRP A 102 2.33 12.49 -6.10
N ASP A 103 2.31 11.33 -5.48
CA ASP A 103 3.41 10.75 -4.70
C ASP A 103 3.70 9.32 -5.16
N PHE A 104 4.98 8.97 -5.20
CA PHE A 104 5.48 7.64 -5.62
C PHE A 104 6.32 6.97 -4.53
N ALA A 105 6.37 7.51 -3.31
CA ALA A 105 7.27 7.02 -2.28
C ALA A 105 6.95 5.56 -1.93
N GLN A 106 5.69 5.24 -1.69
CA GLN A 106 5.25 3.87 -1.39
C GLN A 106 5.43 2.93 -2.59
N ILE A 107 5.09 3.39 -3.80
CA ILE A 107 5.30 2.63 -5.05
C ILE A 107 6.77 2.25 -5.21
N ARG A 108 7.68 3.22 -5.01
CA ARG A 108 9.13 2.99 -5.10
C ARG A 108 9.61 1.96 -4.08
N GLN A 109 9.13 2.03 -2.84
CA GLN A 109 9.50 1.08 -1.79
C GLN A 109 9.01 -0.34 -2.13
N LEU A 110 7.78 -0.48 -2.60
CA LEU A 110 7.24 -1.79 -3.00
C LEU A 110 7.94 -2.36 -4.25
N ASN A 111 8.28 -1.51 -5.21
CA ASN A 111 9.11 -1.91 -6.36
C ASN A 111 10.50 -2.36 -5.90
N TYR A 112 11.15 -1.60 -5.02
CA TYR A 112 12.44 -1.98 -4.45
C TYR A 112 12.38 -3.35 -3.78
N PHE A 113 11.36 -3.58 -2.94
CA PHE A 113 11.15 -4.88 -2.31
C PHE A 113 11.03 -6.00 -3.34
N LEU A 114 10.15 -5.84 -4.33
CA LEU A 114 9.92 -6.88 -5.35
C LEU A 114 11.18 -7.13 -6.19
N GLU A 115 11.94 -6.10 -6.56
CA GLU A 115 13.20 -6.22 -7.28
C GLU A 115 14.27 -6.99 -6.51
N GLN A 116 14.39 -6.72 -5.20
CA GLN A 116 15.38 -7.37 -4.36
C GLN A 116 14.96 -8.80 -3.96
N VAL A 117 13.68 -9.01 -3.66
CA VAL A 117 13.18 -10.25 -3.06
C VAL A 117 12.83 -11.29 -4.12
N LEU A 118 12.24 -10.93 -5.26
CA LEU A 118 11.79 -11.93 -6.25
C LEU A 118 12.93 -12.83 -6.76
N PRO A 119 14.15 -12.33 -7.09
CA PRO A 119 15.25 -13.19 -7.50
C PRO A 119 15.72 -14.13 -6.37
N LYS A 120 15.78 -13.63 -5.13
CA LYS A 120 16.18 -14.41 -3.95
C LYS A 120 15.16 -15.50 -3.61
N TRP A 121 13.87 -15.15 -3.66
CA TRP A 121 12.75 -16.08 -3.45
C TRP A 121 12.72 -17.19 -4.50
N LYS A 122 12.80 -16.84 -5.79
CA LYS A 122 12.81 -17.83 -6.89
C LYS A 122 14.03 -18.75 -6.87
N SER A 123 15.16 -18.30 -6.33
CA SER A 123 16.38 -19.10 -6.19
C SER A 123 16.50 -19.83 -4.85
N GLY A 124 15.50 -19.72 -3.97
CA GLY A 124 15.51 -20.39 -2.66
C GLY A 124 16.60 -19.89 -1.70
N LYS A 125 17.08 -18.65 -1.87
CA LYS A 125 18.18 -18.07 -1.08
C LYS A 125 17.72 -17.36 0.21
N LEU A 126 16.42 -17.23 0.42
CA LEU A 126 15.85 -16.60 1.61
C LEU A 126 15.79 -17.60 2.77
N THR A 127 16.08 -17.12 3.98
CA THR A 127 16.11 -17.96 5.20
C THR A 127 14.83 -17.81 6.01
N GLY A 128 14.20 -18.92 6.38
CA GLY A 128 13.00 -18.96 7.23
C GLY A 128 11.91 -19.88 6.68
N ASN A 129 10.69 -19.74 7.17
CA ASN A 129 9.53 -20.52 6.73
C ASN A 129 9.13 -20.12 5.29
N SER A 130 9.17 -21.09 4.38
CA SER A 130 8.90 -20.86 2.95
C SER A 130 7.47 -20.36 2.67
N ALA A 131 6.47 -20.82 3.43
CA ALA A 131 5.10 -20.36 3.27
C ALA A 131 4.93 -18.90 3.71
N ASN A 132 5.56 -18.50 4.81
CA ASN A 132 5.53 -17.11 5.28
C ASN A 132 6.32 -16.19 4.35
N ILE A 133 7.49 -16.62 3.87
CA ILE A 133 8.26 -15.87 2.86
C ILE A 133 7.40 -15.62 1.61
N THR A 134 6.72 -16.66 1.11
CA THR A 134 5.84 -16.55 -0.06
C THR A 134 4.67 -15.61 0.22
N HIS A 135 4.08 -15.70 1.41
CA HIS A 135 3.03 -14.80 1.87
C HIS A 135 3.48 -13.33 1.85
N TYR A 136 4.68 -13.01 2.34
CA TYR A 136 5.18 -11.62 2.34
C TYR A 136 5.48 -11.08 0.94
N VAL A 137 5.84 -11.95 -0.01
CA VAL A 137 5.88 -11.54 -1.43
C VAL A 137 4.47 -11.20 -1.93
N GLY A 138 3.47 -12.01 -1.58
CA GLY A 138 2.06 -11.74 -1.87
C GLY A 138 1.56 -10.42 -1.26
N GLU A 139 1.95 -10.11 -0.02
CA GLU A 139 1.62 -8.84 0.62
C GLU A 139 2.18 -7.64 -0.14
N ALA A 140 3.43 -7.71 -0.61
CA ALA A 140 4.03 -6.61 -1.37
C ALA A 140 3.27 -6.31 -2.66
N TYR A 141 2.79 -7.35 -3.36
CA TYR A 141 1.91 -7.17 -4.51
C TYR A 141 0.56 -6.55 -4.11
N PHE A 142 -0.08 -7.04 -3.05
CA PHE A 142 -1.33 -6.44 -2.56
C PHE A 142 -1.16 -4.97 -2.20
N LEU A 143 -0.10 -4.62 -1.47
CA LEU A 143 0.18 -3.26 -1.02
C LEU A 143 0.45 -2.34 -2.21
N ARG A 144 1.09 -2.84 -3.27
CA ARG A 144 1.29 -2.06 -4.50
C ARG A 144 -0.01 -1.83 -5.23
N ALA A 145 -0.85 -2.86 -5.36
CA ALA A 145 -2.20 -2.71 -5.86
C ALA A 145 -3.03 -1.70 -5.06
N TYR A 146 -2.95 -1.75 -3.73
CA TYR A 146 -3.63 -0.81 -2.84
C TYR A 146 -3.18 0.63 -3.05
N GLU A 147 -1.87 0.87 -3.13
CA GLU A 147 -1.34 2.21 -3.38
C GLU A 147 -1.78 2.74 -4.74
N TYR A 148 -1.69 1.92 -5.80
CA TYR A 148 -2.17 2.30 -7.13
C TYR A 148 -3.68 2.58 -7.16
N PHE A 149 -4.47 1.85 -6.37
CA PHE A 149 -5.90 2.08 -6.27
C PHE A 149 -6.21 3.46 -5.66
N ASN A 150 -5.51 3.85 -4.60
CA ASN A 150 -5.60 5.20 -4.04
C ASN A 150 -5.29 6.28 -5.10
N LYS A 151 -4.26 6.05 -5.95
CA LYS A 151 -3.92 6.97 -7.04
C LYS A 151 -5.00 7.06 -8.11
N VAL A 152 -5.61 5.94 -8.49
CA VAL A 152 -6.72 5.94 -9.47
C VAL A 152 -7.95 6.65 -8.91
N GLN A 153 -8.30 6.43 -7.64
CA GLN A 153 -9.43 7.12 -7.01
C GLN A 153 -9.22 8.64 -6.96
N ALA A 154 -8.00 9.09 -6.67
CA ALA A 154 -7.71 10.51 -6.55
C ALA A 154 -7.45 11.22 -7.89
N LEU A 155 -6.79 10.56 -8.84
CA LEU A 155 -6.23 11.21 -10.04
C LEU A 155 -6.76 10.63 -11.36
N GLY A 156 -7.33 9.42 -11.36
CA GLY A 156 -7.73 8.72 -12.58
C GLY A 156 -6.52 8.13 -13.32
N ASP A 157 -6.20 8.65 -14.50
CA ASP A 157 -5.03 8.23 -15.28
C ASP A 157 -3.75 8.41 -14.45
N PHE A 158 -2.85 7.43 -14.45
CA PHE A 158 -1.65 7.49 -13.59
C PHE A 158 -0.47 6.71 -14.21
N PRO A 159 0.79 7.10 -13.96
CA PRO A 159 1.94 6.37 -14.50
C PRO A 159 2.11 4.98 -13.87
N ILE A 160 2.38 3.98 -14.70
CA ILE A 160 2.63 2.60 -14.23
C ILE A 160 4.16 2.38 -14.17
N VAL A 161 4.68 2.24 -12.95
CA VAL A 161 6.11 2.12 -12.65
C VAL A 161 6.32 0.80 -11.93
N LYS A 162 7.10 -0.11 -12.53
CA LYS A 162 7.26 -1.49 -12.01
C LYS A 162 8.62 -1.75 -11.37
N ASN A 163 9.54 -0.79 -11.50
CA ASN A 163 10.93 -0.88 -11.09
C ASN A 163 11.34 0.36 -10.31
N THR A 164 12.47 0.29 -9.61
CA THR A 164 13.10 1.50 -9.07
C THR A 164 13.75 2.29 -10.20
N LEU A 165 13.57 3.60 -10.15
CA LEU A 165 14.13 4.53 -11.13
C LEU A 165 15.33 5.24 -10.52
N LYS A 166 16.32 5.54 -11.36
CA LYS A 166 17.46 6.38 -10.97
C LYS A 166 17.02 7.84 -10.96
N ASP A 167 17.79 8.66 -10.24
CA ASP A 167 17.61 10.10 -10.27
C ASP A 167 18.17 10.67 -11.59
N ASN A 168 17.40 10.48 -12.67
CA ASN A 168 17.71 10.91 -14.01
C ASN A 168 16.46 11.56 -14.63
N MET A 169 16.55 12.84 -14.97
CA MET A 169 15.42 13.63 -15.44
C MET A 169 14.74 13.04 -16.69
N GLU A 170 15.51 12.52 -17.63
CA GLU A 170 14.98 11.96 -18.88
C GLU A 170 14.18 10.68 -18.62
N GLU A 171 14.75 9.75 -17.84
CA GLU A 171 14.09 8.51 -17.42
C GLU A 171 12.82 8.77 -16.61
N LEU A 172 12.91 9.70 -15.64
CA LEU A 172 11.78 10.09 -14.79
C LEU A 172 10.66 10.75 -15.61
N THR A 173 10.99 11.63 -16.55
CA THR A 173 10.01 12.31 -17.41
C THR A 173 9.31 11.32 -18.32
N ALA A 174 10.07 10.42 -18.97
CA ALA A 174 9.52 9.40 -19.85
C ALA A 174 8.60 8.43 -19.09
N THR A 175 8.97 8.07 -17.87
CA THR A 175 8.19 7.14 -17.03
C THR A 175 6.97 7.80 -16.40
N SER A 176 6.94 9.14 -16.27
CA SER A 176 5.82 9.90 -15.70
C SER A 176 4.64 10.10 -16.66
N ILE A 177 4.69 9.52 -17.87
CA ILE A 177 3.57 9.56 -18.81
C ILE A 177 2.39 8.77 -18.21
N ARG A 178 1.30 9.49 -17.91
CA ARG A 178 0.09 8.93 -17.33
C ARG A 178 -0.53 7.90 -18.28
N GLN A 179 -0.80 6.71 -17.77
CA GLN A 179 -1.51 5.67 -18.51
C GLN A 179 -3.03 5.82 -18.28
N PRO A 180 -3.86 5.47 -19.27
CA PRO A 180 -5.31 5.48 -19.14
C PRO A 180 -5.77 4.71 -17.90
N ARG A 181 -6.72 5.24 -17.13
CA ARG A 181 -7.15 4.65 -15.84
C ARG A 181 -7.51 3.18 -15.94
N ASN A 182 -8.14 2.75 -17.03
CA ASN A 182 -8.51 1.35 -17.23
C ASN A 182 -7.26 0.45 -17.28
N MET A 183 -6.17 0.91 -17.91
CA MET A 183 -4.89 0.21 -17.93
C MET A 183 -4.22 0.18 -16.55
N VAL A 184 -4.36 1.25 -15.77
CA VAL A 184 -3.87 1.29 -14.37
C VAL A 184 -4.64 0.28 -13.52
N VAL A 185 -5.97 0.20 -13.66
CA VAL A 185 -6.78 -0.78 -12.92
C VAL A 185 -6.52 -2.21 -13.38
N ARG A 186 -6.25 -2.45 -14.68
CA ARG A 186 -5.77 -3.76 -15.16
C ARG A 186 -4.46 -4.15 -14.47
N PHE A 187 -3.54 -3.20 -14.28
CA PHE A 187 -2.31 -3.44 -13.54
C PHE A 187 -2.57 -3.75 -12.05
N ILE A 188 -3.45 -3.00 -11.40
CA ILE A 188 -3.89 -3.28 -10.01
C ILE A 188 -4.44 -4.70 -9.90
N LEU A 189 -5.33 -5.12 -10.80
CA LEU A 189 -5.88 -6.47 -10.79
C LEU A 189 -4.81 -7.55 -10.99
N SER A 190 -3.81 -7.30 -11.84
CA SER A 190 -2.69 -8.25 -12.04
C SER A 190 -1.81 -8.41 -10.80
N ASP A 191 -1.59 -7.33 -10.05
CA ASP A 191 -0.90 -7.39 -8.76
C ASP A 191 -1.77 -8.13 -7.72
N LEU A 192 -3.08 -7.91 -7.71
CA LEU A 192 -3.99 -8.64 -6.83
C LEU A 192 -4.06 -10.14 -7.17
N ASP A 193 -4.02 -10.52 -8.44
CA ASP A 193 -3.95 -11.93 -8.85
C ASP A 193 -2.65 -12.60 -8.37
N SER A 194 -1.53 -11.88 -8.48
CA SER A 194 -0.26 -12.33 -7.91
C SER A 194 -0.34 -12.47 -6.40
N ALA A 195 -0.93 -11.49 -5.70
CA ALA A 195 -1.13 -11.54 -4.26
C ALA A 195 -2.01 -12.73 -3.84
N ILE A 196 -3.17 -12.91 -4.47
CA ILE A 196 -4.12 -14.00 -4.16
C ILE A 196 -3.49 -15.38 -4.35
N THR A 197 -2.58 -15.53 -5.31
CA THR A 197 -1.86 -16.77 -5.56
C THR A 197 -0.83 -17.08 -4.46
N LEU A 198 -0.23 -16.04 -3.88
CA LEU A 198 0.91 -16.16 -2.96
C LEU A 198 0.52 -16.04 -1.48
N LEU A 199 -0.61 -15.41 -1.18
CA LEU A 199 -1.11 -15.24 0.19
C LEU A 199 -1.74 -16.54 0.71
N ASN A 200 -1.38 -16.87 1.94
CA ASN A 200 -2.05 -17.90 2.74
C ASN A 200 -3.52 -17.56 3.04
N ASP A 201 -4.38 -18.58 3.17
CA ASP A 201 -5.76 -18.43 3.63
C ASP A 201 -5.84 -17.89 5.07
N VAL A 202 -4.93 -18.36 5.93
CA VAL A 202 -4.70 -17.81 7.26
C VAL A 202 -3.34 -17.11 7.23
N ALA A 203 -3.35 -15.79 7.44
CA ALA A 203 -2.11 -15.01 7.44
C ALA A 203 -1.26 -15.34 8.68
N PRO A 204 0.08 -15.16 8.59
CA PRO A 204 0.92 -15.11 9.78
C PRO A 204 0.36 -14.08 10.78
N ASP A 205 0.37 -14.37 12.06
CA ASP A 205 -0.17 -13.49 13.12
C ASP A 205 -1.69 -13.24 13.06
N GLY A 206 -2.43 -14.04 12.29
CA GLY A 206 -3.89 -14.01 12.26
C GLY A 206 -4.46 -12.83 11.47
N LYS A 207 -5.59 -12.28 11.92
CA LYS A 207 -6.37 -11.30 11.14
C LYS A 207 -5.89 -9.86 11.27
N ASN A 208 -4.69 -9.62 11.82
CA ASN A 208 -4.03 -8.31 11.74
C ASN A 208 -3.10 -8.18 10.53
N ARG A 209 -2.97 -9.25 9.74
CA ARG A 209 -2.14 -9.33 8.52
C ARG A 209 -2.98 -9.75 7.32
N ILE A 210 -2.65 -9.24 6.14
CA ILE A 210 -3.46 -9.41 4.92
C ILE A 210 -3.54 -10.90 4.56
N SER A 211 -4.74 -11.45 4.49
CA SER A 211 -4.98 -12.83 4.05
C SER A 211 -5.41 -12.89 2.59
N LYS A 212 -5.39 -14.09 2.01
CA LYS A 212 -5.94 -14.34 0.65
C LYS A 212 -7.40 -13.88 0.51
N LYS A 213 -8.23 -14.12 1.54
CA LYS A 213 -9.64 -13.69 1.54
C LYS A 213 -9.77 -12.16 1.58
N ALA A 214 -8.92 -11.47 2.33
CA ALA A 214 -8.86 -10.01 2.31
C ALA A 214 -8.46 -9.47 0.93
N ALA A 215 -7.50 -10.13 0.25
CA ALA A 215 -7.09 -9.79 -1.11
C ALA A 215 -8.20 -10.00 -2.14
N LEU A 216 -8.94 -11.11 -2.06
CA LEU A 216 -10.12 -11.36 -2.91
C LEU A 216 -11.22 -10.30 -2.70
N LEU A 217 -11.53 -9.97 -1.44
CA LEU A 217 -12.53 -8.93 -1.15
C LEU A 217 -12.10 -7.56 -1.70
N PHE A 218 -10.81 -7.23 -1.58
CA PHE A 218 -10.31 -5.98 -2.16
C PHE A 218 -10.36 -5.98 -3.69
N LYS A 219 -9.96 -7.09 -4.34
CA LYS A 219 -10.10 -7.26 -5.79
C LYS A 219 -11.54 -7.06 -6.26
N SER A 220 -12.50 -7.59 -5.50
CA SER A 220 -13.92 -7.39 -5.78
C SER A 220 -14.28 -5.90 -5.79
N ARG A 221 -13.88 -5.17 -4.76
CA ARG A 221 -14.14 -3.72 -4.61
C ARG A 221 -13.47 -2.89 -5.71
N VAL A 222 -12.22 -3.21 -6.09
CA VAL A 222 -11.53 -2.54 -7.21
C VAL A 222 -12.30 -2.73 -8.51
N GLY A 223 -12.73 -3.96 -8.82
CA GLY A 223 -13.52 -4.25 -10.01
C GLY A 223 -14.87 -3.54 -10.01
N LEU A 224 -15.56 -3.52 -8.87
CA LEU A 224 -16.83 -2.81 -8.72
C LEU A 224 -16.66 -1.30 -8.90
N PHE A 225 -15.63 -0.72 -8.30
CA PHE A 225 -15.32 0.71 -8.41
C PHE A 225 -15.07 1.10 -9.87
N GLU A 226 -14.18 0.41 -10.57
CA GLU A 226 -13.87 0.77 -11.95
C GLU A 226 -15.03 0.48 -12.90
N GLY A 227 -15.67 -0.69 -12.79
CA GLY A 227 -16.80 -1.06 -13.65
C GLY A 227 -17.98 -0.09 -13.49
N SER A 228 -18.29 0.34 -12.27
CA SER A 228 -19.33 1.34 -12.03
C SER A 228 -18.90 2.73 -12.50
N TRP A 229 -17.65 3.15 -12.25
CA TRP A 229 -17.13 4.43 -12.75
C TRP A 229 -17.27 4.53 -14.27
N LEU A 230 -16.77 3.53 -15.00
CA LEU A 230 -16.82 3.50 -16.46
C LEU A 230 -18.27 3.51 -16.97
N LYS A 231 -19.19 2.80 -16.29
CA LYS A 231 -20.62 2.77 -16.64
C LYS A 231 -21.28 4.14 -16.51
N TYR A 232 -21.07 4.84 -15.38
CA TYR A 232 -21.77 6.09 -15.10
C TYR A 232 -21.10 7.34 -15.72
N HIS A 233 -19.81 7.24 -16.07
CA HIS A 233 -19.07 8.32 -16.73
C HIS A 233 -18.81 8.07 -18.23
N LYS A 234 -19.42 7.04 -18.81
CA LYS A 234 -19.26 6.66 -20.22
C LYS A 234 -19.43 7.87 -21.15
N GLY A 235 -18.45 8.09 -22.02
CA GLY A 235 -18.46 9.18 -23.01
C GLY A 235 -18.03 10.55 -22.49
N THR A 236 -17.79 10.71 -21.18
CA THR A 236 -17.32 11.96 -20.58
C THR A 236 -15.79 12.06 -20.54
N ALA A 237 -15.26 13.23 -20.19
CA ALA A 237 -13.82 13.45 -20.02
C ALA A 237 -13.16 12.60 -18.92
N PHE A 238 -13.95 11.96 -18.05
CA PHE A 238 -13.47 11.12 -16.95
C PHE A 238 -13.18 9.67 -17.36
N VAL A 239 -13.49 9.29 -18.61
CA VAL A 239 -13.30 7.95 -19.15
C VAL A 239 -12.35 8.01 -20.35
N PRO A 240 -11.32 7.16 -20.42
CA PRO A 240 -10.43 7.09 -21.57
C PRO A 240 -11.19 6.94 -22.89
N GLY A 241 -10.84 7.76 -23.88
CA GLY A 241 -11.53 7.84 -25.17
C GLY A 241 -12.84 8.63 -25.18
N GLY A 242 -13.30 9.14 -24.03
CA GLY A 242 -14.48 10.01 -23.95
C GLY A 242 -14.21 11.46 -24.40
N THR A 243 -15.29 12.21 -24.66
CA THR A 243 -15.18 13.60 -25.13
C THR A 243 -14.51 14.47 -24.08
N GLY A 244 -13.43 15.14 -24.47
CA GLY A 244 -12.66 16.02 -23.58
C GLY A 244 -11.68 15.32 -22.65
N TRP A 245 -11.47 14.00 -22.80
CA TRP A 245 -10.50 13.25 -22.01
C TRP A 245 -9.07 13.81 -22.19
N PRO A 246 -8.40 14.29 -21.12
CA PRO A 246 -7.09 14.92 -21.24
C PRO A 246 -5.99 14.01 -21.79
N GLY A 247 -6.08 12.70 -21.55
CA GLY A 247 -5.08 11.72 -21.99
C GLY A 247 -4.98 11.54 -23.50
N ALA A 248 -5.96 12.02 -24.28
CA ALA A 248 -5.93 11.97 -25.75
C ALA A 248 -4.70 12.67 -26.36
N LYS A 249 -4.13 13.67 -25.66
CA LYS A 249 -2.89 14.35 -26.07
C LYS A 249 -1.66 13.44 -26.01
N SER A 250 -1.60 12.59 -25.00
CA SER A 250 -0.50 11.64 -24.79
C SER A 250 -0.74 10.32 -25.50
N HIS A 251 -2.00 9.99 -25.81
CA HIS A 251 -2.41 8.72 -26.42
C HIS A 251 -3.34 8.97 -27.62
N PRO A 252 -2.83 9.56 -28.74
CA PRO A 252 -3.65 9.97 -29.88
C PRO A 252 -4.33 8.80 -30.61
N ASN A 253 -3.78 7.60 -30.48
CA ASN A 253 -4.29 6.38 -31.12
C ASN A 253 -5.05 5.47 -30.14
N PHE A 254 -5.40 5.98 -28.95
CA PHE A 254 -6.14 5.20 -27.96
C PHE A 254 -7.54 4.87 -28.46
N SER A 255 -7.91 3.60 -28.34
CA SER A 255 -9.26 3.11 -28.63
C SER A 255 -9.64 2.05 -27.62
N ILE A 256 -10.90 2.05 -27.21
CA ILE A 256 -11.43 1.12 -26.21
C ILE A 256 -12.87 0.75 -26.56
N ASN A 257 -13.20 -0.54 -26.43
CA ASN A 257 -14.60 -0.95 -26.34
C ASN A 257 -15.04 -0.83 -24.87
N ILE A 258 -15.68 0.29 -24.55
CA ILE A 258 -16.02 0.62 -23.16
C ILE A 258 -17.02 -0.37 -22.53
N ASP A 259 -17.94 -0.95 -23.32
CA ASP A 259 -18.90 -1.93 -22.79
C ASP A 259 -18.22 -3.24 -22.43
N ASN A 260 -17.27 -3.70 -23.24
CA ASN A 260 -16.44 -4.86 -22.91
C ASN A 260 -15.58 -4.59 -21.68
N GLU A 261 -15.04 -3.38 -21.54
CA GLU A 261 -14.20 -3.03 -20.40
C GLU A 261 -15.02 -2.97 -19.09
N ILE A 262 -16.22 -2.39 -19.12
CA ILE A 262 -17.16 -2.39 -18.00
C ILE A 262 -17.48 -3.84 -17.59
N ASN A 263 -17.87 -4.68 -18.55
CA ASN A 263 -18.22 -6.07 -18.29
C ASN A 263 -17.06 -6.84 -17.68
N TYR A 264 -15.85 -6.66 -18.19
CA TYR A 264 -14.65 -7.28 -17.62
C TYR A 264 -14.47 -6.91 -16.14
N PHE A 265 -14.52 -5.63 -15.78
CA PHE A 265 -14.29 -5.23 -14.38
C PHE A 265 -15.40 -5.69 -13.44
N LEU A 266 -16.65 -5.69 -13.90
CA LEU A 266 -17.78 -6.24 -13.13
C LEU A 266 -17.68 -7.76 -12.98
N GLU A 267 -17.21 -8.48 -14.01
CA GLU A 267 -16.96 -9.92 -13.93
C GLU A 267 -15.84 -10.26 -12.94
N GLN A 268 -14.73 -9.49 -12.96
CA GLN A 268 -13.66 -9.63 -11.98
C GLN A 268 -14.19 -9.37 -10.55
N SER A 269 -15.08 -8.38 -10.41
CA SER A 269 -15.73 -8.07 -9.13
C SER A 269 -16.54 -9.24 -8.59
N MET A 270 -17.47 -9.75 -9.40
CA MET A 270 -18.38 -10.83 -9.02
C MET A 270 -17.62 -12.13 -8.75
N THR A 271 -16.64 -12.47 -9.60
CA THR A 271 -15.85 -13.70 -9.46
C THR A 271 -15.01 -13.70 -8.17
N ALA A 272 -14.43 -12.56 -7.80
CA ALA A 272 -13.68 -12.45 -6.54
C ALA A 272 -14.60 -12.43 -5.32
N ALA A 273 -15.76 -11.75 -5.42
CA ALA A 273 -16.76 -11.72 -4.35
C ALA A 273 -17.32 -13.12 -4.03
N ALA A 274 -17.65 -13.90 -5.05
CA ALA A 274 -18.21 -15.25 -4.90
C ALA A 274 -17.28 -16.14 -4.05
N GLN A 275 -15.97 -16.13 -4.34
CA GLN A 275 -14.99 -16.90 -3.57
C GLN A 275 -14.92 -16.51 -2.08
N VAL A 276 -15.26 -15.28 -1.73
CA VAL A 276 -15.32 -14.84 -0.32
C VAL A 276 -16.67 -15.19 0.28
N ALA A 277 -17.77 -14.88 -0.40
CA ALA A 277 -19.13 -15.13 0.07
C ALA A 277 -19.39 -16.63 0.33
N ASP A 278 -18.86 -17.50 -0.52
CA ASP A 278 -18.98 -18.96 -0.38
C ASP A 278 -18.14 -19.52 0.78
N ALA A 279 -17.11 -18.78 1.23
CA ALA A 279 -16.09 -19.27 2.15
C ALA A 279 -16.08 -18.55 3.52
N VAL A 280 -16.97 -17.58 3.74
CA VAL A 280 -17.00 -16.74 4.94
C VAL A 280 -18.43 -16.69 5.48
N GLU A 281 -18.61 -17.30 6.65
CA GLU A 281 -19.87 -17.23 7.38
C GLU A 281 -20.00 -15.86 8.07
N LEU A 282 -21.16 -15.21 7.91
CA LEU A 282 -21.47 -13.96 8.58
C LEU A 282 -21.73 -14.19 10.06
N VAL A 283 -21.36 -13.21 10.89
CA VAL A 283 -21.64 -13.30 12.32
C VAL A 283 -23.15 -13.18 12.54
N GLY A 284 -23.73 -14.16 13.23
CA GLY A 284 -25.17 -14.22 13.48
C GLY A 284 -25.66 -12.99 14.25
N ASN A 285 -26.68 -12.32 13.70
CA ASN A 285 -27.38 -11.24 14.37
C ASN A 285 -28.68 -11.79 14.99
N THR A 286 -28.80 -11.71 16.32
CA THR A 286 -29.98 -12.18 17.05
C THR A 286 -31.22 -11.30 16.89
N LYS A 287 -31.08 -10.13 16.25
CA LYS A 287 -32.15 -9.16 15.99
C LYS A 287 -32.93 -8.80 17.27
N ASP A 288 -32.22 -8.59 18.36
CA ASP A 288 -32.82 -8.14 19.62
C ASP A 288 -33.42 -6.73 19.50
N ASP A 289 -34.30 -6.40 20.42
CA ASP A 289 -35.04 -5.14 20.51
C ASP A 289 -34.26 -4.03 21.25
N GLY A 290 -32.95 -4.20 21.45
CA GLY A 290 -32.07 -3.22 22.10
C GLY A 290 -31.84 -3.45 23.60
N TYR A 291 -32.66 -4.25 24.29
CA TYR A 291 -32.55 -4.37 25.76
C TYR A 291 -31.40 -5.29 26.21
N ASN A 292 -30.97 -6.22 25.35
CA ASN A 292 -29.88 -7.17 25.65
C ASN A 292 -28.89 -7.29 24.48
N SER A 293 -28.61 -6.19 23.78
CA SER A 293 -27.68 -6.17 22.65
C SER A 293 -26.27 -6.62 23.03
N SER A 294 -25.90 -6.53 24.31
CA SER A 294 -24.66 -7.10 24.85
C SER A 294 -24.57 -8.63 24.72
N SER A 295 -25.64 -9.34 24.38
CA SER A 295 -25.63 -10.79 24.11
C SER A 295 -25.56 -11.14 22.62
N ASN A 296 -25.79 -10.16 21.74
CA ASN A 296 -25.82 -10.32 20.30
C ASN A 296 -24.40 -10.44 19.73
N PRO A 297 -24.02 -11.56 19.11
CA PRO A 297 -22.67 -11.76 18.57
C PRO A 297 -22.28 -10.70 17.54
N TYR A 298 -23.23 -10.29 16.70
CA TYR A 298 -23.01 -9.24 15.71
C TYR A 298 -22.71 -7.90 16.38
N PHE A 299 -23.46 -7.53 17.42
CA PHE A 299 -23.21 -6.30 18.18
C PHE A 299 -21.83 -6.34 18.87
N LYS A 300 -21.50 -7.45 19.54
CA LYS A 300 -20.20 -7.63 20.22
C LYS A 300 -19.02 -7.49 19.28
N MET A 301 -19.13 -7.97 18.03
CA MET A 301 -18.06 -7.88 17.03
C MET A 301 -17.56 -6.45 16.86
N PHE A 302 -18.42 -5.44 17.03
CA PHE A 302 -18.00 -4.06 16.89
C PHE A 302 -17.27 -3.55 18.12
N GLY A 303 -17.43 -4.11 19.32
CA GLY A 303 -16.83 -3.59 20.56
C GLY A 303 -15.84 -4.50 21.26
N ASP A 304 -15.54 -5.66 20.71
CA ASP A 304 -14.62 -6.63 21.31
C ASP A 304 -13.15 -6.20 21.13
N GLU A 305 -12.29 -6.57 22.08
CA GLU A 305 -10.86 -6.24 22.05
C GLU A 305 -10.06 -7.09 21.06
N ASN A 306 -10.59 -8.26 20.72
CA ASN A 306 -9.94 -9.21 19.83
C ASN A 306 -10.90 -9.74 18.77
N LEU A 307 -10.73 -9.27 17.54
CA LEU A 307 -11.64 -9.62 16.47
C LEU A 307 -11.29 -10.93 15.74
N ASN A 308 -10.26 -11.67 16.19
CA ASN A 308 -9.84 -12.91 15.53
C ASN A 308 -10.92 -14.01 15.57
N GLY A 309 -11.76 -14.02 16.62
CA GLY A 309 -12.80 -15.03 16.82
C GLY A 309 -14.02 -14.89 15.91
N TYR A 310 -14.21 -13.74 15.26
CA TYR A 310 -15.38 -13.46 14.43
C TYR A 310 -15.13 -13.91 12.98
N SER A 311 -15.94 -14.83 12.47
CA SER A 311 -15.82 -15.40 11.12
C SER A 311 -15.85 -14.33 10.01
N GLU A 312 -16.73 -13.32 10.17
CA GLU A 312 -16.95 -12.22 9.22
C GLU A 312 -15.76 -11.26 9.08
N VAL A 313 -14.90 -11.18 10.10
CA VAL A 313 -13.73 -10.32 10.09
C VAL A 313 -12.65 -10.98 9.23
N LEU A 314 -12.16 -10.28 8.20
CA LEU A 314 -11.09 -10.78 7.31
C LEU A 314 -9.73 -10.11 7.55
N LEU A 315 -9.78 -8.89 8.07
CA LEU A 315 -8.64 -8.10 8.50
C LEU A 315 -9.18 -7.14 9.59
N TRP A 316 -8.38 -6.81 10.59
CA TRP A 316 -8.69 -5.77 11.57
C TRP A 316 -7.43 -5.08 12.08
N ARG A 317 -7.56 -3.88 12.64
CA ARG A 317 -6.44 -3.20 13.30
C ARG A 317 -6.52 -3.39 14.80
N SER A 318 -5.50 -4.03 15.36
CA SER A 318 -5.31 -4.09 16.80
C SER A 318 -4.76 -2.78 17.35
N TYR A 319 -5.26 -2.41 18.54
CA TYR A 319 -4.77 -1.29 19.33
C TYR A 319 -4.17 -1.84 20.62
N SER A 320 -3.09 -1.21 21.08
CA SER A 320 -2.32 -1.64 22.24
C SER A 320 -1.75 -0.43 22.95
N MET A 321 -2.24 -0.18 24.16
CA MET A 321 -1.72 0.88 25.04
C MET A 321 -0.24 0.69 25.38
N PRO A 322 0.27 -0.53 25.70
CA PRO A 322 1.70 -0.75 25.91
C PRO A 322 2.59 -0.42 24.71
N LEU A 323 2.08 -0.55 23.49
CA LEU A 323 2.80 -0.20 22.25
C LEU A 323 2.55 1.25 21.80
N GLY A 324 1.76 2.03 22.55
CA GLY A 324 1.37 3.39 22.17
C GLY A 324 0.39 3.48 20.99
N ILE A 325 -0.18 2.35 20.54
CA ILE A 325 -1.11 2.29 19.41
C ILE A 325 -2.52 2.45 19.96
N THR A 326 -3.05 3.67 20.03
CA THR A 326 -4.33 3.97 20.69
C THR A 326 -5.20 4.95 19.88
N HIS A 327 -6.49 5.01 20.21
CA HIS A 327 -7.45 6.00 19.69
C HIS A 327 -8.44 6.42 20.78
N ALA A 328 -9.09 7.57 20.62
CA ALA A 328 -10.08 8.09 21.57
C ALA A 328 -11.51 8.14 21.03
N VAL A 329 -11.83 7.38 19.97
CA VAL A 329 -13.11 7.49 19.24
C VAL A 329 -14.33 7.36 20.15
N ASN A 330 -14.36 6.34 21.03
CA ASN A 330 -15.48 6.09 21.94
C ASN A 330 -15.72 7.31 22.86
N HIS A 331 -14.66 8.01 23.27
CA HIS A 331 -14.79 9.24 24.06
C HIS A 331 -15.51 10.37 23.29
N TYR A 332 -15.27 10.50 21.99
CA TYR A 332 -15.87 11.54 21.15
C TYR A 332 -17.27 11.18 20.65
N MET A 333 -17.56 9.89 20.41
CA MET A 333 -18.91 9.45 20.06
C MET A 333 -19.88 9.52 21.25
N ASN A 334 -19.46 9.05 22.43
CA ASN A 334 -20.35 8.90 23.59
C ASN A 334 -20.79 10.23 24.23
N ARG A 335 -20.22 11.37 23.82
CA ARG A 335 -20.60 12.68 24.36
C ARG A 335 -21.88 13.27 23.76
N ASN A 336 -22.37 12.75 22.62
CA ASN A 336 -23.53 13.33 21.90
C ASN A 336 -24.64 12.34 21.49
N GLY A 337 -24.64 11.09 21.97
CA GLY A 337 -25.79 10.19 21.81
C GLY A 337 -25.41 8.74 21.50
N GLU A 338 -25.55 7.91 22.53
CA GLU A 338 -25.51 6.44 22.57
C GLU A 338 -24.16 5.73 22.46
N ILE A 339 -24.00 4.78 23.40
CA ILE A 339 -22.78 4.03 23.72
C ILE A 339 -22.56 2.95 22.68
N LEU A 340 -21.48 3.07 21.92
CA LEU A 340 -20.89 1.94 21.20
C LEU A 340 -19.38 1.98 21.49
N ASP A 341 -18.89 1.05 22.30
CA ASP A 341 -17.46 0.72 22.26
C ASP A 341 -17.21 0.13 20.88
N ILE A 342 -16.44 0.81 20.02
CA ILE A 342 -16.12 0.31 18.68
C ILE A 342 -14.62 0.08 18.49
N GLN A 343 -14.22 -1.17 18.30
CA GLN A 343 -12.97 -1.57 17.67
C GLN A 343 -13.25 -2.05 16.24
N GLU A 344 -12.46 -1.57 15.27
CA GLU A 344 -12.78 -1.66 13.86
C GLU A 344 -12.39 -3.03 13.23
N ALA A 345 -13.39 -3.79 12.77
CA ALA A 345 -13.23 -4.77 11.69
C ALA A 345 -13.12 -4.01 10.35
N LEU A 346 -12.20 -4.41 9.47
CA LEU A 346 -11.83 -3.66 8.24
C LEU A 346 -12.86 -3.72 7.11
N TRP A 347 -14.06 -3.22 7.40
CA TRP A 347 -15.10 -3.00 6.42
C TRP A 347 -15.09 -1.57 5.86
N LYS A 348 -14.52 -0.58 6.57
CA LYS A 348 -14.47 0.83 6.14
C LYS A 348 -13.20 1.25 5.37
N ILE A 349 -12.12 0.46 5.41
CA ILE A 349 -10.86 0.78 4.70
C ILE A 349 -10.95 0.68 3.17
N LEU A 350 -12.00 0.06 2.65
CA LEU A 350 -12.15 -0.18 1.22
C LEU A 350 -13.41 0.51 0.64
N ARG A 351 -13.86 1.60 1.27
CA ARG A 351 -14.83 2.55 0.67
C ARG A 351 -14.09 3.70 0.01
#